data_AF-K5UIA7-F1
#
_entry.id   AF-K5UIA7-F1
#
_cell.length_a   1.000
_cell.length_b   1.000
_cell.length_c   1.000
_cell.angle_alpha   90.00
_cell.angle_beta   90.00
_cell.angle_gamma   90.00
#
_symmetry.space_group_name_H-M   'P 1'
#
loop_
_entity.id
_entity.type
_entity.pdbx_description
1 polymer ?
#
loop_
_entity_poly.entity_id
_entity_poly.type
_entity_poly.pdbx_seq_one_letter_code
_entity_poly.pdbx_strand_id
1 'polypeptide(L)'
;MVGRTEYQNVSGTRCATDFVELPSILMEHFLNSPAVLSLFDIKGNEPLVAGNHHEDPCHSIDTHTQILLAALDQIYHSPAALSPDFNSTAALAKLYETRGLIPYVPGTSWQTQFGHLFGYGATYYSYLFDRAIASRIWRKLFAHDPLNRETGERYKNEILKYGGGKDPWEMVGTLLDAPETRHGDAEAMAEVGRWKVEDEVSMPGRH
;
A
#
# COMPACT_ATOMS: atom_id res chain seq x y z
N MET A 1 10.18 16.82 10.26
CA MET A 1 9.91 15.39 10.56
C MET A 1 8.83 15.32 11.65
N VAL A 2 7.74 14.60 11.39
CA VAL A 2 6.45 14.70 12.12
C VAL A 2 6.27 13.66 13.24
N GLY A 3 6.59 12.39 12.99
CA GLY A 3 6.47 11.29 13.97
C GLY A 3 7.48 11.39 15.11
N ARG A 4 7.20 12.27 16.08
CA ARG A 4 8.05 12.56 17.22
C ARG A 4 7.46 11.93 18.47
N THR A 5 8.17 10.96 19.01
CA THR A 5 7.80 10.22 20.22
C THR A 5 8.86 10.42 21.29
N GLU A 6 8.50 10.20 22.56
CA GLU A 6 9.47 10.22 23.68
C GLU A 6 10.46 9.05 23.60
N TYR A 7 10.04 7.94 22.98
CA TYR A 7 10.83 6.71 22.86
C TYR A 7 11.33 6.50 21.43
N GLN A 8 12.65 6.36 21.30
CA GLN A 8 13.35 6.25 20.02
C GLN A 8 12.90 5.03 19.20
N ASN A 9 12.57 3.91 19.84
CA ASN A 9 12.16 2.67 19.18
C ASN A 9 10.80 2.74 18.48
N VAL A 10 10.01 3.80 18.70
CA VAL A 10 8.73 4.05 18.01
C VAL A 10 8.70 5.40 17.29
N SER A 11 9.85 6.07 17.17
CA SER A 11 9.95 7.34 16.44
C SER A 11 10.00 7.13 14.93
N GLY A 12 9.51 8.11 14.17
CA GLY A 12 9.56 8.09 12.70
C GLY A 12 8.70 6.97 12.13
N THR A 13 9.29 6.14 11.28
CA THR A 13 8.62 5.02 10.58
C THR A 13 8.70 3.69 11.33
N ARG A 14 9.10 3.70 12.61
CA ARG A 14 9.15 2.49 13.44
C ARG A 14 7.76 2.15 13.98
N CYS A 15 6.86 1.72 13.11
CA CYS A 15 5.49 1.32 13.41
C CYS A 15 5.23 -0.13 12.92
N ALA A 16 3.97 -0.58 12.98
CA ALA A 16 3.60 -1.88 12.46
C ALA A 16 3.87 -1.97 10.95
N THR A 17 4.38 -3.12 10.49
CA THR A 17 4.82 -3.32 9.10
C THR A 17 3.65 -3.27 8.10
N ASP A 18 2.46 -3.63 8.54
CA ASP A 18 1.20 -3.56 7.79
C ASP A 18 0.54 -2.16 7.81
N PHE A 19 1.32 -1.15 8.16
CA PHE A 19 0.92 0.26 8.16
C PHE A 19 2.02 1.21 7.69
N VAL A 20 3.28 0.76 7.67
CA VAL A 20 4.44 1.64 7.48
C VAL A 20 4.48 2.27 6.09
N GLU A 21 3.89 1.62 5.08
CA GLU A 21 3.87 2.09 3.70
C GLU A 21 2.69 3.04 3.43
N LEU A 22 1.67 3.05 4.29
CA LEU A 22 0.50 3.90 4.13
C LEU A 22 0.84 5.37 3.86
N PRO A 23 1.74 6.04 4.63
CA PRO A 23 2.05 7.44 4.38
C PRO A 23 2.73 7.70 3.03
N SER A 24 3.66 6.83 2.60
CA SER A 24 4.34 6.97 1.29
C SER A 24 3.34 6.77 0.15
N ILE A 25 2.54 5.71 0.20
CA ILE A 25 1.53 5.40 -0.82
C ILE A 25 0.50 6.53 -0.91
N LEU A 26 0.05 7.08 0.23
CA LEU A 26 -0.86 8.22 0.22
C LEU A 26 -0.25 9.43 -0.51
N MET A 27 1.05 9.71 -0.33
CA MET A 27 1.72 10.81 -1.02
C MET A 27 1.80 10.60 -2.54
N GLU A 28 1.80 9.36 -3.04
CA GLU A 28 1.74 9.09 -4.48
C GLU A 28 0.44 9.60 -5.11
N HIS A 29 -0.70 9.53 -4.39
CA HIS A 29 -1.94 10.13 -4.87
C HIS A 29 -1.84 11.67 -5.03
N PHE A 30 -1.09 12.35 -4.16
CA PHE A 30 -0.85 13.79 -4.33
C PHE A 30 -0.04 14.07 -5.60
N LEU A 31 0.93 13.23 -5.95
CA LEU A 31 1.70 13.38 -7.18
C LEU A 31 0.85 13.15 -8.45
N ASN A 32 -0.29 12.50 -8.32
CA ASN A 32 -1.26 12.31 -9.40
C ASN A 32 -2.36 13.40 -9.43
N SER A 33 -2.34 14.38 -8.50
CA SER A 33 -3.32 15.45 -8.47
C SER A 33 -2.90 16.64 -9.35
N PRO A 34 -3.72 17.08 -10.32
CA PRO A 34 -3.43 18.27 -11.11
C PRO A 34 -3.23 19.54 -10.27
N ALA A 35 -3.98 19.67 -9.17
CA ALA A 35 -3.85 20.81 -8.26
C ALA A 35 -2.48 20.84 -7.59
N VAL A 36 -1.96 19.68 -7.17
CA VAL A 36 -0.63 19.57 -6.57
C VAL A 36 0.46 19.75 -7.63
N LEU A 37 0.34 19.10 -8.78
CA LEU A 37 1.30 19.21 -9.89
C LEU A 37 1.46 20.64 -10.39
N SER A 38 0.39 21.43 -10.36
CA SER A 38 0.43 22.86 -10.75
C SER A 38 1.38 23.70 -9.88
N LEU A 39 1.68 23.27 -8.65
CA LEU A 39 2.65 23.94 -7.78
C LEU A 39 4.09 23.82 -8.29
N PHE A 40 4.36 22.87 -9.17
CA PHE A 40 5.69 22.59 -9.73
C PHE A 40 5.83 23.03 -11.20
N ASP A 41 4.79 23.62 -11.81
CA ASP A 41 4.91 24.18 -13.15
C ASP A 41 5.74 25.47 -13.14
N ILE A 42 7.02 25.32 -13.43
CA ILE A 42 8.03 26.40 -13.44
C ILE A 42 7.96 27.24 -14.72
N LYS A 43 7.27 26.77 -15.79
CA LYS A 43 7.33 27.41 -17.10
C LYS A 43 6.06 28.16 -17.51
N GLY A 44 4.95 28.00 -16.77
CA GLY A 44 3.76 28.84 -16.87
C GLY A 44 3.08 28.83 -18.25
N ASN A 45 3.39 27.85 -19.09
CA ASN A 45 3.02 27.87 -20.50
C ASN A 45 2.03 26.80 -20.92
N GLU A 46 1.50 26.02 -19.97
CA GLU A 46 0.21 25.31 -19.95
C GLU A 46 0.20 24.54 -18.62
N PRO A 47 -0.95 24.40 -17.93
CA PRO A 47 -0.97 23.58 -16.72
C PRO A 47 -0.47 22.18 -17.10
N LEU A 48 0.27 21.52 -16.21
CA LEU A 48 0.54 20.07 -16.28
C LEU A 48 -0.80 19.31 -16.13
N VAL A 49 -1.72 19.50 -17.07
CA VAL A 49 -3.03 18.83 -17.15
C VAL A 49 -2.85 17.39 -17.61
N ALA A 50 -1.75 17.13 -18.31
CA ALA A 50 -1.20 15.80 -18.42
C ALA A 50 -0.33 15.53 -17.18
N GLY A 51 -0.96 15.34 -16.02
CA GLY A 51 -0.38 14.45 -15.02
C GLY A 51 -0.11 13.09 -15.66
N ASN A 52 0.60 12.20 -14.98
CA ASN A 52 0.80 10.81 -15.41
C ASN A 52 -0.53 9.99 -15.45
N HIS A 53 -1.64 10.58 -15.89
CA HIS A 53 -2.88 9.95 -16.35
C HIS A 53 -2.67 9.21 -17.69
N HIS A 54 -1.47 8.70 -17.95
CA HIS A 54 -1.37 7.57 -18.84
C HIS A 54 -1.92 6.40 -18.03
N GLU A 55 -3.17 5.99 -18.31
CA GLU A 55 -3.69 4.74 -17.79
C GLU A 55 -2.66 3.67 -18.14
N ASP A 56 -1.91 3.21 -17.14
CA ASP A 56 -0.90 2.18 -17.35
C ASP A 56 -1.65 0.91 -17.74
N PRO A 57 -1.54 0.46 -19.01
CA PRO A 57 -2.29 -0.70 -19.47
C PRO A 57 -1.88 -1.98 -18.73
N CYS A 58 -0.75 -1.95 -18.01
CA CYS A 58 -0.21 -3.06 -17.25
C CYS A 58 -0.52 -2.99 -15.75
N HIS A 59 -1.23 -1.97 -15.24
CA HIS A 59 -1.46 -1.80 -13.79
C HIS A 59 -2.10 -3.03 -13.12
N SER A 60 -2.99 -3.72 -13.85
CA SER A 60 -3.66 -4.94 -13.41
C SER A 60 -2.69 -6.13 -13.35
N ILE A 61 -1.73 -6.20 -14.28
CA ILE A 61 -0.66 -7.21 -14.28
C ILE A 61 0.29 -6.96 -13.10
N ASP A 62 0.61 -5.70 -12.81
CA ASP A 62 1.47 -5.34 -11.68
C ASP A 62 0.79 -5.65 -10.34
N THR A 63 -0.49 -5.31 -10.21
CA THR A 63 -1.28 -5.64 -9.02
C THR A 63 -1.41 -7.15 -8.85
N HIS A 64 -1.60 -7.90 -9.94
CA HIS A 64 -1.59 -9.36 -9.91
C HIS A 64 -0.21 -9.91 -9.46
N THR A 65 0.88 -9.33 -9.95
CA THR A 65 2.25 -9.69 -9.53
C THR A 65 2.42 -9.46 -8.02
N GLN A 66 1.98 -8.32 -7.49
CA GLN A 66 1.99 -8.04 -6.04
C GLN A 66 1.21 -9.08 -5.23
N ILE A 67 0.05 -9.55 -5.74
CA ILE A 67 -0.72 -10.64 -5.11
C ILE A 67 0.07 -11.94 -5.09
N LEU A 68 0.73 -12.31 -6.20
CA LEU A 68 1.57 -13.52 -6.24
C LEU A 68 2.76 -13.42 -5.28
N LEU A 69 3.39 -12.25 -5.17
CA LEU A 69 4.50 -12.04 -4.24
C LEU A 69 4.05 -12.13 -2.78
N ALA A 70 2.89 -11.55 -2.45
CA ALA A 70 2.29 -11.70 -1.13
C ALA A 70 1.95 -13.17 -0.82
N ALA A 71 1.37 -13.89 -1.79
CA ALA A 71 1.08 -15.32 -1.64
C ALA A 71 2.35 -16.17 -1.46
N LEU A 72 3.41 -15.87 -2.24
CA LEU A 72 4.70 -16.55 -2.13
C LEU A 72 5.32 -16.33 -0.75
N ASP A 73 5.31 -15.09 -0.27
CA ASP A 73 5.79 -14.72 1.06
C ASP A 73 5.04 -15.50 2.16
N GLN A 74 3.71 -15.60 2.07
CA GLN A 74 2.92 -16.43 3.00
C GLN A 74 3.29 -17.91 2.92
N ILE A 75 3.52 -18.47 1.73
CA ILE A 75 3.94 -19.87 1.58
C ILE A 75 5.29 -20.09 2.28
N TYR A 76 6.25 -19.19 2.06
CA TYR A 76 7.62 -19.32 2.59
C TYR A 76 7.71 -19.09 4.10
N HIS A 77 6.75 -18.39 4.68
CA HIS A 77 6.65 -18.18 6.12
C HIS A 77 5.57 -19.02 6.80
N SER A 78 5.01 -20.00 6.08
CA SER A 78 4.07 -20.98 6.63
C SER A 78 4.80 -22.18 7.24
N PRO A 79 4.10 -23.02 8.04
CA PRO A 79 4.66 -24.29 8.51
C PRO A 79 5.19 -25.22 7.41
N ALA A 80 4.75 -25.05 6.15
CA ALA A 80 5.26 -25.84 5.03
C ALA A 80 6.78 -25.67 4.83
N ALA A 81 7.32 -24.49 5.13
CA ALA A 81 8.74 -24.19 5.01
C ALA A 81 9.61 -24.90 6.06
N LEU A 82 8.99 -25.45 7.12
CA LEU A 82 9.70 -26.23 8.15
C LEU A 82 9.95 -27.69 7.74
N SER A 83 9.35 -28.14 6.62
CA SER A 83 9.57 -29.48 6.11
C SER A 83 11.02 -29.65 5.63
N PRO A 84 11.71 -30.77 5.95
CA PRO A 84 13.04 -31.04 5.43
C PRO A 84 13.08 -31.17 3.91
N ASP A 85 11.94 -31.52 3.29
CA ASP A 85 11.78 -31.66 1.85
C ASP A 85 11.29 -30.37 1.18
N PHE A 86 11.22 -29.25 1.90
CA PHE A 86 10.76 -27.99 1.34
C PHE A 86 11.73 -27.49 0.27
N ASN A 87 11.20 -27.28 -0.94
CA ASN A 87 11.94 -26.71 -2.06
C ASN A 87 11.28 -25.39 -2.47
N SER A 88 11.97 -24.29 -2.19
CA SER A 88 11.48 -22.93 -2.46
C SER A 88 11.23 -22.70 -3.97
N THR A 89 12.13 -23.18 -4.84
CA THR A 89 11.97 -23.09 -6.30
C THR A 89 10.75 -23.86 -6.79
N ALA A 90 10.51 -25.06 -6.26
CA ALA A 90 9.33 -25.85 -6.62
C ALA A 90 8.02 -25.20 -6.14
N ALA A 91 8.03 -24.60 -4.94
CA ALA A 91 6.89 -23.86 -4.42
C ALA A 91 6.58 -22.60 -5.27
N LEU A 92 7.61 -21.87 -5.71
CA LEU A 92 7.48 -20.74 -6.65
C LEU A 92 6.89 -21.21 -7.98
N ALA A 93 7.46 -22.24 -8.58
CA ALA A 93 7.00 -22.77 -9.87
C ALA A 93 5.52 -23.18 -9.80
N LYS A 94 5.14 -23.94 -8.76
CA LYS A 94 3.75 -24.36 -8.53
C LYS A 94 2.79 -23.18 -8.38
N LEU A 95 3.19 -22.11 -7.67
CA LEU A 95 2.36 -20.92 -7.52
C LEU A 95 2.10 -20.25 -8.88
N TYR A 96 3.15 -20.06 -9.68
CA TYR A 96 3.05 -19.44 -11.00
C TYR A 96 2.28 -20.30 -11.99
N GLU A 97 2.45 -21.63 -11.97
CA GLU A 97 1.67 -22.55 -12.82
C GLU A 97 0.17 -22.56 -12.48
N THR A 98 -0.18 -22.37 -11.21
CA THR A 98 -1.58 -22.46 -10.76
C THR A 98 -2.31 -21.13 -10.77
N ARG A 99 -1.60 -20.02 -10.58
CA ARG A 99 -2.19 -18.69 -10.38
C ARG A 99 -1.59 -17.60 -11.25
N GLY A 100 -0.42 -17.82 -11.85
CA GLY A 100 0.30 -16.80 -12.60
C GLY A 100 -0.27 -16.54 -13.99
N LEU A 101 -0.23 -15.29 -14.42
CA LEU A 101 -0.54 -14.89 -15.80
C LEU A 101 0.58 -15.26 -16.78
N ILE A 102 1.83 -15.24 -16.29
CA ILE A 102 3.03 -15.57 -17.06
C ILE A 102 3.62 -16.86 -16.44
N PRO A 103 3.94 -17.89 -17.25
CA PRO A 103 4.45 -19.14 -16.72
C PRO A 103 5.83 -18.98 -16.08
N TYR A 104 6.12 -19.84 -15.10
CA TYR A 104 7.45 -19.94 -14.51
C TYR A 104 8.49 -20.36 -15.57
N VAL A 105 9.70 -19.81 -15.46
CA VAL A 105 10.82 -20.13 -16.36
C VAL A 105 11.72 -21.18 -15.69
N PRO A 106 11.82 -22.41 -16.22
CA PRO A 106 12.64 -23.47 -15.65
C PRO A 106 14.13 -23.10 -15.58
N GLY A 107 14.82 -23.64 -14.57
CA GLY A 107 16.25 -23.39 -14.35
C GLY A 107 16.57 -22.06 -13.69
N THR A 108 15.55 -21.30 -13.26
CA THR A 108 15.72 -20.04 -12.54
C THR A 108 15.51 -20.21 -11.03
N SER A 109 16.02 -19.27 -10.25
CA SER A 109 15.76 -19.18 -8.80
C SER A 109 15.42 -17.75 -8.43
N TRP A 110 14.38 -17.21 -9.08
CA TRP A 110 13.99 -15.80 -8.97
C TRP A 110 13.73 -15.36 -7.54
N GLN A 111 13.21 -16.25 -6.69
CA GLN A 111 12.95 -15.96 -5.27
C GLN A 111 14.20 -15.51 -4.50
N THR A 112 15.41 -15.84 -4.97
CA THR A 112 16.66 -15.36 -4.36
C THR A 112 16.89 -13.86 -4.53
N GLN A 113 16.21 -13.23 -5.49
CA GLN A 113 16.23 -11.78 -5.73
C GLN A 113 15.15 -11.06 -4.92
N PHE A 114 14.23 -11.80 -4.29
CA PHE A 114 13.13 -11.20 -3.54
C PHE A 114 13.55 -10.86 -2.11
N GLY A 115 14.32 -9.78 -1.95
CA GLY A 115 14.92 -9.38 -0.66
C GLY A 115 13.90 -9.09 0.45
N HIS A 116 12.66 -8.74 0.11
CA HIS A 116 11.60 -8.47 1.10
C HIS A 116 11.25 -9.69 1.95
N LEU A 117 11.55 -10.92 1.49
CA LEU A 117 11.36 -12.14 2.28
C LEU A 117 12.07 -12.11 3.63
N PHE A 118 13.12 -11.30 3.81
CA PHE A 118 13.90 -11.26 5.06
C PHE A 118 13.52 -10.09 5.98
N GLY A 119 13.37 -8.88 5.41
CA GLY A 119 13.02 -7.68 6.18
C GLY A 119 11.53 -7.53 6.46
N TYR A 120 10.70 -8.08 5.58
CA TYR A 120 9.23 -8.00 5.57
C TYR A 120 8.60 -9.41 5.56
N GLY A 121 9.34 -10.43 6.00
CA GLY A 121 8.87 -11.81 5.95
C GLY A 121 7.49 -11.99 6.60
N ALA A 122 6.61 -12.69 5.90
CA ALA A 122 5.20 -12.91 6.25
C ALA A 122 4.30 -11.65 6.21
N THR A 123 4.82 -10.51 5.75
CA THR A 123 4.08 -9.24 5.75
C THR A 123 4.04 -8.54 4.40
N TYR A 124 4.50 -9.16 3.30
CA TYR A 124 4.48 -8.51 1.98
C TYR A 124 3.07 -8.15 1.48
N TYR A 125 2.03 -8.77 2.03
CA TYR A 125 0.64 -8.38 1.79
C TYR A 125 0.35 -6.93 2.19
N SER A 126 1.17 -6.33 3.07
CA SER A 126 1.02 -4.96 3.56
C SER A 126 0.98 -3.94 2.42
N TYR A 127 1.74 -4.14 1.33
CA TYR A 127 1.70 -3.23 0.18
C TYR A 127 0.30 -3.11 -0.43
N LEU A 128 -0.39 -4.23 -0.62
CA LEU A 128 -1.77 -4.24 -1.14
C LEU A 128 -2.76 -3.68 -0.12
N PHE A 129 -2.54 -4.01 1.15
CA PHE A 129 -3.37 -3.58 2.26
C PHE A 129 -3.30 -2.06 2.48
N ASP A 130 -2.10 -1.51 2.58
CA ASP A 130 -1.83 -0.07 2.71
C ASP A 130 -2.30 0.70 1.49
N ARG A 131 -2.22 0.13 0.26
CA ARG A 131 -2.83 0.74 -0.93
C ARG A 131 -4.34 0.91 -0.81
N ALA A 132 -5.05 -0.10 -0.29
CA ALA A 132 -6.50 0.00 -0.09
C ALA A 132 -6.87 1.08 0.95
N ILE A 133 -6.11 1.15 2.06
CA ILE A 133 -6.30 2.18 3.09
C ILE A 133 -5.96 3.57 2.53
N ALA A 134 -4.84 3.72 1.82
CA ALA A 134 -4.39 4.98 1.22
C ALA A 134 -5.43 5.53 0.25
N SER A 135 -5.92 4.70 -0.67
CA SER A 135 -6.95 5.10 -1.64
C SER A 135 -8.23 5.56 -0.93
N ARG A 136 -8.65 4.87 0.14
CA ARG A 136 -9.82 5.26 0.92
C ARG A 136 -9.62 6.58 1.69
N ILE A 137 -8.44 6.80 2.28
CA ILE A 137 -8.07 8.08 2.91
C ILE A 137 -8.08 9.19 1.86
N TRP A 138 -7.40 8.99 0.73
CA TRP A 138 -7.35 9.95 -0.37
C TRP A 138 -8.75 10.38 -0.79
N ARG A 139 -9.61 9.41 -1.13
CA ARG A 139 -10.97 9.67 -1.60
C ARG A 139 -11.82 10.41 -0.57
N LYS A 140 -11.76 10.01 0.71
CA LYS A 140 -12.61 10.61 1.75
C LYS A 140 -12.11 12.00 2.20
N LEU A 141 -10.80 12.23 2.20
CA LEU A 141 -10.22 13.44 2.82
C LEU A 141 -9.64 14.44 1.82
N PHE A 142 -8.96 13.97 0.77
CA PHE A 142 -8.08 14.81 -0.04
C PHE A 142 -8.52 14.98 -1.50
N ALA A 143 -9.31 14.05 -2.06
CA ALA A 143 -9.65 14.06 -3.48
C ALA A 143 -10.37 15.35 -3.95
N HIS A 144 -11.17 15.97 -3.07
CA HIS A 144 -11.87 17.22 -3.39
C HIS A 144 -10.97 18.47 -3.30
N ASP A 145 -10.16 18.57 -2.24
CA ASP A 145 -9.25 19.69 -1.99
C ASP A 145 -7.95 19.17 -1.36
N PRO A 146 -6.98 18.73 -2.18
CA PRO A 146 -5.77 18.09 -1.67
C PRO A 146 -4.83 19.09 -0.99
N LEU A 147 -4.97 20.40 -1.24
CA LEU A 147 -4.14 21.44 -0.64
C LEU A 147 -4.77 22.04 0.64
N ASN A 148 -5.88 21.46 1.11
CA ASN A 148 -6.55 21.92 2.31
C ASN A 148 -5.68 21.80 3.57
N ARG A 149 -5.39 22.94 4.20
CA ARG A 149 -4.56 22.99 5.41
C ARG A 149 -5.18 22.25 6.60
N GLU A 150 -6.49 22.36 6.80
CA GLU A 150 -7.19 21.74 7.93
C GLU A 150 -7.17 20.21 7.81
N THR A 151 -7.46 19.68 6.62
CA THR A 151 -7.35 18.24 6.34
C THR A 151 -5.92 17.73 6.54
N GLY A 152 -4.91 18.48 6.07
CA GLY A 152 -3.51 18.13 6.29
C GLY A 152 -3.11 18.09 7.76
N GLU A 153 -3.54 19.08 8.55
CA GLU A 153 -3.31 19.08 10.01
C GLU A 153 -4.06 17.94 10.70
N ARG A 154 -5.27 17.60 10.25
CA ARG A 154 -6.02 16.44 10.75
C ARG A 154 -5.25 15.15 10.52
N TYR A 155 -4.82 14.87 9.30
CA TYR A 155 -4.02 13.67 8.97
C TYR A 155 -2.72 13.62 9.75
N LYS A 156 -2.00 14.75 9.85
CA LYS A 156 -0.79 14.86 10.68
C LYS A 156 -1.06 14.51 12.15
N ASN A 157 -2.16 15.00 12.71
CA ASN A 157 -2.47 14.86 14.13
C ASN A 157 -3.13 13.53 14.50
N GLU A 158 -3.78 12.87 13.56
CA GLU A 158 -4.45 11.58 13.78
C GLU A 158 -3.58 10.38 13.37
N ILE A 159 -2.70 10.56 12.38
CA ILE A 159 -1.84 9.48 11.84
C ILE A 159 -0.35 9.76 12.12
N LEU A 160 0.23 10.78 11.48
CA LEU A 160 1.69 10.87 11.34
C LEU A 160 2.44 11.15 12.65
N LYS A 161 1.87 11.94 13.56
CA LYS A 161 2.58 12.42 14.75
C LYS A 161 3.00 11.30 15.71
N TYR A 162 2.33 10.15 15.64
CA TYR A 162 2.49 9.08 16.61
C TYR A 162 3.67 8.16 16.33
N GLY A 163 4.23 8.15 15.11
CA GLY A 163 5.17 7.11 14.71
C GLY A 163 4.57 5.71 14.94
N GLY A 164 5.26 4.84 15.67
CA GLY A 164 4.71 3.57 16.16
C GLY A 164 4.14 3.60 17.57
N GLY A 165 3.96 4.78 18.17
CA GLY A 165 3.49 4.93 19.55
C GLY A 165 1.99 4.80 19.75
N LYS A 166 1.22 4.59 18.68
CA LYS A 166 -0.24 4.39 18.72
C LYS A 166 -0.63 3.28 17.76
N ASP A 167 -1.67 2.54 18.13
CA ASP A 167 -2.22 1.45 17.32
C ASP A 167 -2.72 1.97 15.95
N PRO A 168 -2.20 1.44 14.83
CA PRO A 168 -2.64 1.76 13.47
C PRO A 168 -4.14 1.61 13.21
N TRP A 169 -4.77 0.56 13.74
CA TRP A 169 -6.18 0.28 13.51
C TRP A 169 -7.08 1.31 14.17
N GLU A 170 -6.72 1.71 15.40
CA GLU A 170 -7.38 2.82 16.09
C GLU A 170 -7.20 4.14 15.34
N MET A 171 -6.00 4.39 14.82
CA MET A 171 -5.70 5.59 14.03
C MET A 171 -6.54 5.65 12.73
N VAL A 172 -6.55 4.58 11.94
CA VAL A 172 -7.31 4.48 10.68
C VAL A 172 -8.81 4.53 10.95
N GLY A 173 -9.31 3.75 11.90
CA GLY A 173 -10.73 3.71 12.24
C GLY A 173 -11.26 5.02 12.82
N THR A 174 -10.40 5.83 13.46
CA THR A 174 -10.75 7.21 13.86
C THR A 174 -10.79 8.15 12.65
N LEU A 175 -9.75 8.13 11.82
CA LEU A 175 -9.63 9.05 10.68
C LEU A 175 -10.76 8.85 9.65
N LEU A 176 -11.06 7.60 9.34
CA LEU A 176 -12.05 7.23 8.32
C LEU A 176 -13.49 7.15 8.85
N ASP A 177 -13.71 7.39 10.15
CA ASP A 177 -14.97 7.15 10.85
C ASP A 177 -15.51 5.72 10.58
N ALA A 178 -14.64 4.74 10.81
CA ALA A 178 -14.86 3.32 10.56
C ALA A 178 -14.58 2.53 11.85
N PRO A 179 -15.49 2.54 12.84
CA PRO A 179 -15.28 1.88 14.12
C PRO A 179 -15.03 0.37 13.99
N GLU A 180 -15.60 -0.27 12.97
CA GLU A 180 -15.44 -1.69 12.66
C GLU A 180 -14.00 -2.10 12.37
N THR A 181 -13.13 -1.19 11.95
CA THR A 181 -11.72 -1.52 11.69
C THR A 181 -10.84 -1.43 12.94
N ARG A 182 -11.31 -0.80 14.04
CA ARG A 182 -10.45 -0.49 15.19
C ARG A 182 -9.93 -1.72 15.92
N HIS A 183 -10.61 -2.86 15.78
CA HIS A 183 -10.23 -4.10 16.46
C HIS A 183 -9.02 -4.80 15.84
N GLY A 184 -8.70 -4.52 14.58
CA GLY A 184 -7.57 -5.15 13.88
C GLY A 184 -7.61 -6.68 13.80
N ASP A 185 -8.80 -7.26 13.91
CA ASP A 185 -9.03 -8.70 13.81
C ASP A 185 -9.30 -9.15 12.37
N ALA A 186 -9.66 -10.42 12.20
CA ALA A 186 -9.97 -10.98 10.89
C ALA A 186 -11.14 -10.27 10.19
N GLU A 187 -12.11 -9.73 10.95
CA GLU A 187 -13.25 -9.00 10.39
C GLU A 187 -12.82 -7.61 9.91
N ALA A 188 -11.98 -6.91 10.70
CA ALA A 188 -11.36 -5.65 10.31
C ALA A 188 -10.50 -5.80 9.05
N MET A 189 -9.67 -6.85 9.00
CA MET A 189 -8.89 -7.22 7.81
C MET A 189 -9.77 -7.47 6.58
N ALA A 190 -10.87 -8.22 6.75
CA ALA A 190 -11.81 -8.49 5.68
C ALA A 190 -12.54 -7.22 5.22
N GLU A 191 -12.83 -6.27 6.12
CA GLU A 191 -13.41 -4.98 5.79
C GLU A 191 -12.47 -4.14 4.93
N VAL A 192 -11.19 -4.02 5.31
CA VAL A 192 -10.20 -3.33 4.46
C VAL A 192 -10.05 -4.02 3.11
N GLY A 193 -10.07 -5.37 3.08
CA GLY A 193 -10.07 -6.14 1.84
C GLY A 193 -11.25 -5.82 0.92
N ARG A 194 -12.40 -5.37 1.45
CA ARG A 194 -13.55 -4.91 0.65
C ARG A 194 -13.38 -3.49 0.10
N TRP A 195 -12.44 -2.69 0.63
CA TRP A 195 -12.28 -1.30 0.21
C TRP A 195 -11.72 -1.14 -1.20
N LYS A 196 -11.21 -2.23 -1.78
CA LYS A 196 -10.59 -2.33 -3.10
C LYS A 196 -9.37 -1.41 -3.25
N VAL A 197 -8.41 -1.87 -4.04
CA VAL A 197 -7.33 -1.00 -4.53
C VAL A 197 -7.87 -0.31 -5.79
N GLU A 198 -8.66 0.76 -5.60
CA GLU A 198 -9.15 1.57 -6.71
C GLU A 198 -8.14 2.69 -6.97
N ASP A 199 -7.41 2.58 -8.08
CA ASP A 199 -6.54 3.64 -8.61
C ASP A 199 -7.34 4.66 -9.46
N GLU A 200 -8.65 4.49 -9.60
CA GLU A 200 -9.48 5.29 -10.50
C GLU A 200 -10.76 5.81 -9.82
N VAL A 201 -10.76 7.10 -9.50
CA VAL A 201 -11.90 7.92 -9.93
C VAL A 201 -11.53 8.38 -11.33
N SER A 202 -11.82 7.55 -12.34
CA SER A 202 -12.11 8.09 -13.67
C SER A 202 -13.25 9.08 -13.44
N MET A 203 -12.95 10.36 -13.63
CA MET A 203 -13.95 11.43 -13.51
C MET A 203 -15.15 11.06 -14.41
N PRO A 204 -16.38 11.00 -13.87
CA PRO A 204 -17.54 10.70 -14.71
C PRO A 204 -17.68 11.79 -15.76
N GLY A 205 -17.51 11.45 -17.04
CA GLY A 205 -17.75 12.41 -18.14
C GLY A 205 -16.78 12.43 -19.31
N ARG A 206 -15.93 11.42 -19.52
CA ARG A 206 -15.15 11.29 -20.77
C ARG A 206 -15.36 9.93 -21.41
N HIS A 207 -16.51 9.78 -22.08
CA HIS A 207 -16.64 8.99 -23.29
C HIS A 207 -16.67 9.95 -24.47
#